data_AF-A0A4Y7TC70-F1
#
_entry.id   AF-A0A4Y7TC70-F1
#
_cell.length_a   1.000
_cell.length_b   1.000
_cell.length_c   1.000
_cell.angle_alpha   90.00
_cell.angle_beta   90.00
_cell.angle_gamma   90.00
#
_symmetry.space_group_name_H-M   'P 1'
#
loop_
_entity.id
_entity.type
_entity.pdbx_description
1 polymer ?
#
loop_
_entity_poly.entity_id
_entity_poly.type
_entity_poly.pdbx_seq_one_letter_code
_entity_poly.pdbx_strand_id
1 'polypeptide(L)'
;LHPSIQEQKDMIENDADMATGFNCMFENATNKKIQNYDNMLSAMNVVLGEAPFYGPPCYMILYEAMNSNGGFTAFLADKLNSQFKKIFNVWAQFLGSPKSAGVLTEKEGGWFLDAAISAMEVGFDGFPFPEIFACDPTKPHWGYTSWDDFFVRTLNPVSVPLNSPSNLPSLTLPASLSSTTSPAT
;
A
#
# COMPACT_ATOMS: atom_id res chain seq x y z
N LEU A 1 0.25 -14.50 -14.73
CA LEU A 1 -0.26 -13.52 -13.74
C LEU A 1 -0.44 -14.25 -12.41
N HIS A 2 -0.29 -13.56 -11.28
CA HIS A 2 -0.68 -14.09 -9.97
C HIS A 2 -2.17 -14.48 -10.00
N PRO A 3 -2.61 -15.55 -9.31
CA PRO A 3 -4.00 -16.00 -9.36
C PRO A 3 -5.04 -14.90 -9.11
N SER A 4 -4.83 -14.03 -8.13
CA SER A 4 -5.74 -12.90 -7.85
C SER A 4 -5.85 -11.87 -8.99
N ILE A 5 -4.78 -11.67 -9.77
CA ILE A 5 -4.79 -10.80 -10.95
C ILE A 5 -5.50 -11.50 -12.12
N GLN A 6 -5.29 -12.80 -12.27
CA GLN A 6 -6.03 -13.60 -13.26
C GLN A 6 -7.53 -13.59 -12.97
N GLU A 7 -7.94 -13.76 -11.71
CA GLU A 7 -9.34 -13.66 -11.30
C GLU A 7 -9.96 -12.29 -11.64
N GLN A 8 -9.21 -11.21 -11.50
CA GLN A 8 -9.68 -9.88 -11.91
C GLN A 8 -9.81 -9.78 -13.43
N LYS A 9 -8.85 -10.33 -14.18
CA LYS A 9 -8.92 -10.39 -15.64
C LYS A 9 -10.17 -11.15 -16.10
N ASP A 10 -10.38 -12.35 -15.55
CA ASP A 10 -11.53 -13.19 -15.87
C ASP A 10 -12.85 -12.50 -15.50
N MET A 11 -12.90 -11.75 -14.39
CA MET A 11 -14.08 -10.96 -14.00
C MET A 11 -14.39 -9.84 -15.00
N ILE A 12 -13.36 -9.17 -15.53
CA ILE A 12 -13.52 -8.14 -16.55
C ILE A 12 -14.02 -8.76 -17.87
N GLU A 13 -13.39 -9.85 -18.31
CA GLU A 13 -13.65 -10.44 -19.63
C GLU A 13 -14.97 -11.22 -19.71
N ASN A 14 -15.44 -11.78 -18.59
CA ASN A 14 -16.69 -12.54 -18.55
C ASN A 14 -17.94 -11.69 -18.28
N ASP A 15 -17.81 -10.37 -18.15
CA ASP A 15 -18.91 -9.45 -17.85
C ASP A 15 -18.91 -8.28 -18.83
N ALA A 16 -19.95 -8.20 -19.68
CA ALA A 16 -19.97 -7.23 -20.77
C ALA A 16 -19.92 -5.77 -20.31
N ASP A 17 -20.54 -5.46 -19.17
CA ASP A 17 -20.53 -4.11 -18.59
C ASP A 17 -19.13 -3.76 -18.06
N MET A 18 -18.45 -4.70 -17.41
CA MET A 18 -17.07 -4.52 -16.96
C MET A 18 -16.12 -4.42 -18.14
N ALA A 19 -16.20 -5.32 -19.13
CA ALA A 19 -15.37 -5.27 -20.33
C ALA A 19 -15.51 -3.92 -21.04
N THR A 20 -16.74 -3.43 -21.20
CA THR A 20 -17.00 -2.11 -21.80
C THR A 20 -16.42 -1.00 -20.93
N GLY A 21 -16.72 -1.00 -19.62
CA GLY A 21 -16.24 0.02 -18.69
C GLY A 21 -14.72 0.11 -18.64
N PHE A 22 -14.02 -1.03 -18.58
CA PHE A 22 -12.56 -1.09 -18.58
C PHE A 22 -11.94 -0.68 -19.91
N ASN A 23 -12.58 -0.93 -21.05
CA ASN A 23 -12.09 -0.37 -22.32
C ASN A 23 -12.25 1.16 -22.35
N CYS A 24 -13.43 1.67 -21.93
CA CYS A 24 -13.70 3.10 -21.86
C CYS A 24 -12.75 3.85 -20.91
N MET A 25 -12.23 3.19 -19.86
CA MET A 25 -11.25 3.80 -18.94
C MET A 25 -9.99 4.29 -19.64
N PHE A 26 -9.58 3.64 -20.73
CA PHE A 26 -8.29 3.89 -21.38
C PHE A 26 -8.41 4.48 -22.78
N GLU A 27 -9.61 4.81 -23.26
CA GLU A 27 -9.82 5.44 -24.58
C GLU A 27 -8.99 6.71 -24.78
N ASN A 28 -8.78 7.47 -23.71
CA ASN A 28 -7.98 8.70 -23.71
C ASN A 28 -6.73 8.60 -22.82
N ALA A 29 -6.21 7.38 -22.60
CA ALA A 29 -5.03 7.17 -21.75
C ALA A 29 -3.83 7.98 -22.26
N THR A 30 -3.25 8.80 -21.40
CA THR A 30 -2.06 9.60 -21.72
C THR A 30 -0.78 8.91 -21.26
N ASN A 31 -0.91 7.99 -20.30
CA ASN A 31 0.19 7.18 -19.82
C ASN A 31 0.66 6.19 -20.90
N LYS A 32 1.84 6.43 -21.47
CA LYS A 32 2.44 5.57 -22.50
C LYS A 32 2.71 4.13 -22.05
N LYS A 33 2.77 3.86 -20.74
CA LYS A 33 3.01 2.52 -20.18
C LYS A 33 1.73 1.77 -19.85
N ILE A 34 0.63 2.48 -19.60
CA ILE A 34 -0.66 1.90 -19.18
C ILE A 34 -1.73 2.39 -20.14
N GLN A 35 -1.84 1.73 -21.29
CA GLN A 35 -2.73 2.15 -22.38
C GLN A 35 -4.03 1.34 -22.44
N ASN A 36 -4.15 0.30 -21.61
CA ASN A 36 -5.32 -0.56 -21.52
C ASN A 36 -5.30 -1.33 -20.18
N TYR A 37 -6.40 -2.03 -19.89
CA TYR A 37 -6.52 -2.81 -18.66
C TYR A 37 -5.53 -3.98 -18.60
N ASP A 38 -5.07 -4.54 -19.72
CA ASP A 38 -4.02 -5.57 -19.72
C ASP A 38 -2.68 -5.03 -19.22
N ASN A 39 -2.30 -3.81 -19.63
CA ASN A 39 -1.12 -3.12 -19.11
C ASN A 39 -1.28 -2.81 -17.62
N MET A 40 -2.47 -2.37 -17.21
CA MET A 40 -2.80 -2.11 -15.81
C MET A 40 -2.64 -3.38 -14.96
N LEU A 41 -3.25 -4.49 -15.37
CA LEU A 41 -3.16 -5.79 -14.67
C LEU A 41 -1.72 -6.32 -14.63
N SER A 42 -0.97 -6.14 -15.71
CA SER A 42 0.46 -6.50 -15.76
C SER A 42 1.30 -5.67 -14.78
N ALA A 43 1.05 -4.37 -14.70
CA ALA A 43 1.73 -3.50 -13.74
C ALA A 43 1.36 -3.86 -12.29
N MET A 44 0.09 -4.12 -12.02
CA MET A 44 -0.35 -4.59 -10.69
C MET A 44 0.30 -5.93 -10.32
N ASN A 45 0.45 -6.85 -11.27
CA ASN A 45 1.12 -8.12 -11.05
C ASN A 45 2.59 -7.95 -10.62
N VAL A 46 3.30 -6.94 -11.14
CA VAL A 46 4.65 -6.59 -10.68
C VAL A 46 4.62 -6.08 -9.24
N VAL A 47 3.72 -5.14 -8.95
CA VAL A 47 3.58 -4.53 -7.61
C VAL A 47 3.31 -5.57 -6.52
N LEU A 48 2.56 -6.63 -6.81
CA LEU A 48 2.29 -7.70 -5.83
C LEU A 48 3.55 -8.35 -5.25
N GLY A 49 4.68 -8.29 -5.95
CA GLY A 49 5.96 -8.84 -5.51
C GLY A 49 6.99 -7.80 -5.06
N GLU A 50 6.60 -6.53 -4.97
CA GLU A 50 7.50 -5.42 -4.67
C GLU A 50 7.00 -4.58 -3.49
N ALA A 51 7.94 -4.15 -2.66
CA ALA A 51 7.66 -3.20 -1.59
C ALA A 51 7.64 -1.78 -2.17
N PRO A 52 6.75 -0.90 -1.72
CA PRO A 52 6.72 0.48 -2.18
C PRO A 52 8.08 1.17 -2.07
N PHE A 53 8.54 1.68 -3.22
CA PHE A 53 9.43 2.83 -3.27
C PHE A 53 8.60 4.11 -3.22
N TYR A 54 9.16 5.22 -2.72
CA TYR A 54 8.43 6.44 -2.32
C TYR A 54 7.10 6.68 -3.05
N GLY A 55 5.98 6.61 -2.33
CA GLY A 55 4.63 6.83 -2.85
C GLY A 55 3.77 5.56 -2.97
N PRO A 56 2.47 5.69 -3.27
CA PRO A 56 1.52 4.58 -3.35
C PRO A 56 1.48 3.95 -4.77
N PRO A 57 2.14 2.80 -5.03
CA PRO A 57 2.29 2.27 -6.39
C PRO A 57 0.97 1.90 -7.07
N CYS A 58 -0.01 1.38 -6.32
CA CYS A 58 -1.34 1.06 -6.85
C CYS A 58 -2.08 2.31 -7.36
N TYR A 59 -1.97 3.44 -6.66
CA TYR A 59 -2.55 4.69 -7.12
C TYR A 59 -1.89 5.16 -8.43
N MET A 60 -0.56 5.08 -8.52
CA MET A 60 0.18 5.46 -9.74
C MET A 60 -0.19 4.62 -10.96
N ILE A 61 -0.68 3.40 -10.76
CA ILE A 61 -1.20 2.54 -11.83
C ILE A 61 -2.64 2.91 -12.19
N LEU A 62 -3.46 3.19 -11.18
CA LEU A 62 -4.91 3.32 -11.33
C LEU A 62 -5.39 4.76 -11.60
N TYR A 63 -4.56 5.79 -11.43
CA TYR A 63 -5.02 7.17 -11.41
C TYR A 63 -5.78 7.59 -12.67
N GLU A 64 -5.31 7.25 -13.89
CA GLU A 64 -6.05 7.62 -15.12
C GLU A 64 -7.37 6.87 -15.20
N ALA A 65 -7.34 5.56 -14.94
CA ALA A 65 -8.53 4.72 -14.96
C ALA A 65 -9.59 5.21 -13.99
N MET A 66 -9.20 5.55 -12.74
CA MET A 66 -10.10 6.07 -11.71
C MET A 66 -10.70 7.44 -12.06
N ASN A 67 -9.97 8.29 -12.80
CA ASN A 67 -10.42 9.64 -13.18
C ASN A 67 -11.11 9.68 -14.55
N SER A 68 -11.38 8.51 -15.15
CA SER A 68 -12.13 8.41 -16.40
C SER A 68 -13.63 8.24 -16.16
N ASN A 69 -14.46 8.55 -17.17
CA ASN A 69 -15.91 8.31 -17.10
C ASN A 69 -16.24 6.81 -16.91
N GLY A 70 -15.50 5.91 -17.57
CA GLY A 70 -15.63 4.45 -17.37
C GLY A 70 -15.23 4.02 -15.95
N GLY A 71 -14.23 4.68 -15.39
CA GLY A 71 -13.78 4.52 -14.02
C GLY A 71 -14.86 4.82 -13.00
N PHE A 72 -15.47 6.01 -13.12
CA PHE A 72 -16.48 6.48 -12.19
C PHE A 72 -17.59 5.44 -11.94
N THR A 73 -18.08 4.79 -12.99
CA THR A 73 -19.12 3.76 -12.86
C THR A 73 -18.57 2.41 -12.39
N ALA A 74 -17.44 1.96 -12.94
CA ALA A 74 -16.91 0.63 -12.63
C ALA A 74 -16.41 0.50 -11.19
N PHE A 75 -15.75 1.53 -10.64
CA PHE A 75 -15.23 1.51 -9.25
C PHE A 75 -16.33 1.55 -8.18
N LEU A 76 -17.58 1.84 -8.55
CA LEU A 76 -18.74 1.71 -7.66
C LEU A 76 -19.27 0.27 -7.59
N ALA A 77 -18.82 -0.63 -8.46
CA ALA A 77 -19.32 -2.00 -8.48
C ALA A 77 -18.71 -2.85 -7.35
N ASP A 78 -19.56 -3.43 -6.51
CA ASP A 78 -19.15 -4.30 -5.39
C ASP A 78 -18.26 -5.47 -5.82
N LYS A 79 -18.52 -6.03 -7.01
CA LYS A 79 -17.71 -7.11 -7.59
C LYS A 79 -16.27 -6.66 -7.86
N LEU A 80 -16.07 -5.45 -8.37
CA LEU A 80 -14.73 -4.91 -8.61
C LEU A 80 -14.00 -4.63 -7.29
N ASN A 81 -14.69 -4.00 -6.32
CA ASN A 81 -14.14 -3.74 -4.99
C ASN A 81 -13.75 -5.03 -4.25
N SER A 82 -14.55 -6.09 -4.41
CA SER A 82 -14.25 -7.41 -3.85
C SER A 82 -13.00 -8.04 -4.47
N GLN A 83 -12.77 -7.85 -5.77
CA GLN A 83 -11.56 -8.33 -6.43
C GLN A 83 -10.31 -7.53 -6.01
N PHE A 84 -10.41 -6.20 -5.93
CA PHE A 84 -9.32 -5.37 -5.40
C PHE A 84 -8.95 -5.76 -3.98
N LYS A 85 -9.93 -6.05 -3.11
CA LYS A 85 -9.66 -6.54 -1.75
C LYS A 85 -8.81 -7.82 -1.75
N LYS A 86 -9.11 -8.79 -2.61
CA LYS A 86 -8.30 -10.02 -2.72
C LYS A 86 -6.87 -9.72 -3.15
N ILE A 87 -6.71 -8.84 -4.15
CA ILE A 87 -5.39 -8.43 -4.65
C ILE A 87 -4.58 -7.73 -3.55
N PHE A 88 -5.20 -6.79 -2.83
CA PHE A 88 -4.52 -6.09 -1.74
C PHE A 88 -4.21 -6.99 -0.55
N ASN A 89 -5.03 -8.00 -0.27
CA ASN A 89 -4.69 -9.01 0.73
C ASN A 89 -3.42 -9.81 0.36
N VAL A 90 -3.25 -10.15 -0.92
CA VAL A 90 -2.02 -10.81 -1.40
C VAL A 90 -0.83 -9.89 -1.22
N TRP A 91 -0.97 -8.61 -1.60
CA TRP A 91 0.10 -7.64 -1.44
C TRP A 91 0.45 -7.41 0.04
N ALA A 92 -0.54 -7.29 0.92
CA ALA A 92 -0.35 -7.15 2.35
C ALA A 92 0.43 -8.33 2.95
N GLN A 93 0.14 -9.57 2.51
CA GLN A 93 0.92 -10.75 2.92
C GLN A 93 2.39 -10.65 2.48
N PHE A 94 2.65 -10.18 1.26
CA PHE A 94 4.01 -9.91 0.81
C PHE A 94 4.68 -8.81 1.66
N LEU A 95 3.98 -7.70 1.92
CA LEU A 95 4.51 -6.56 2.68
C LEU A 95 4.83 -6.91 4.14
N GLY A 96 4.08 -7.82 4.75
CA GLY A 96 4.39 -8.35 6.08
C GLY A 96 5.50 -9.42 6.12
N SER A 97 6.04 -9.82 4.98
CA SER A 97 7.11 -10.83 4.91
C SER A 97 8.51 -10.21 4.98
N PRO A 98 9.55 -10.94 5.43
CA PRO A 98 10.92 -10.43 5.43
C PRO A 98 11.46 -10.02 4.06
N LYS A 99 10.89 -10.55 2.97
CA LYS A 99 11.31 -10.22 1.61
C LYS A 99 11.01 -8.75 1.26
N SER A 100 9.99 -8.15 1.85
CA SER A 100 9.63 -6.74 1.59
C SER A 100 10.60 -5.74 2.23
N ALA A 101 11.40 -6.15 3.23
CA ALA A 101 12.38 -5.30 3.88
C ALA A 101 13.55 -4.89 2.95
N GLY A 102 13.66 -5.47 1.74
CA GLY A 102 14.75 -5.19 0.80
C GLY A 102 14.91 -3.72 0.38
N VAL A 103 13.86 -2.89 0.53
CA VAL A 103 13.91 -1.44 0.28
C VAL A 103 14.34 -0.61 1.50
N LEU A 104 14.44 -1.22 2.69
CA LEU A 104 14.85 -0.59 3.94
C LEU A 104 16.37 -0.57 4.04
N THR A 105 17.01 0.27 3.22
CA THR A 105 18.47 0.34 3.11
C THR A 105 18.95 1.77 2.91
N GLU A 106 20.26 1.98 3.05
CA GLU A 106 20.94 3.25 2.76
C GLU A 106 21.41 3.34 1.29
N LYS A 107 21.07 2.35 0.45
CA LYS A 107 21.44 2.35 -0.97
C LYS A 107 20.56 3.32 -1.75
N GLU A 108 20.97 3.61 -2.99
CA GLU A 108 20.15 4.41 -3.90
C GLU A 108 18.72 3.85 -3.99
N GLY A 109 17.74 4.71 -3.74
CA GLY A 109 16.33 4.31 -3.64
C GLY A 109 15.95 3.54 -2.37
N GLY A 110 16.74 3.62 -1.31
CA GLY A 110 16.42 3.01 -0.02
C GLY A 110 15.79 3.99 0.97
N TRP A 111 14.93 3.50 1.85
CA TRP A 111 14.20 4.30 2.85
C TRP A 111 15.10 4.93 3.94
N PHE A 112 16.37 4.55 4.02
CA PHE A 112 17.34 5.11 4.95
C PHE A 112 18.38 6.01 4.26
N LEU A 113 18.09 6.50 3.06
CA LEU A 113 18.82 7.62 2.50
C LEU A 113 18.52 8.91 3.28
N ASP A 114 19.50 9.80 3.39
CA ASP A 114 19.38 11.09 4.08
C ASP A 114 18.11 11.85 3.67
N ALA A 115 17.80 11.91 2.38
CA ALA A 115 16.60 12.60 1.89
C ALA A 115 15.29 11.97 2.39
N ALA A 116 15.22 10.64 2.49
CA ALA A 116 14.04 9.94 3.02
C ALA A 116 13.92 10.08 4.53
N ILE A 117 15.05 9.97 5.23
CA ILE A 117 15.12 10.19 6.67
C ILE A 117 14.67 11.61 7.00
N SER A 118 15.24 12.63 6.35
CA SER A 118 14.84 14.02 6.57
C SER A 118 13.37 14.27 6.28
N ALA A 119 12.78 13.61 5.27
CA ALA A 119 11.35 13.70 5.00
C ALA A 119 10.49 13.05 6.11
N MET A 120 10.99 11.99 6.74
CA MET A 120 10.32 11.31 7.87
C MET A 120 10.53 12.01 9.22
N GLU A 121 11.54 12.86 9.33
CA GLU A 121 11.84 13.68 10.52
C GLU A 121 11.08 15.01 10.55
N VAL A 122 10.38 15.38 9.46
CA VAL A 122 9.55 16.60 9.41
C VAL A 122 8.55 16.61 10.57
N GLY A 123 8.64 17.63 11.43
CA GLY A 123 7.79 17.77 12.63
C GLY A 123 8.43 17.25 13.93
N PHE A 124 9.64 16.69 13.87
CA PHE A 124 10.43 16.21 15.01
C PHE A 124 11.74 16.97 15.17
N ASP A 125 11.67 18.30 15.14
CA ASP A 125 12.86 19.17 15.14
C ASP A 125 13.83 18.84 16.29
N GLY A 126 15.10 18.62 15.95
CA GLY A 126 16.16 18.34 16.91
C GLY A 126 16.27 16.88 17.37
N PHE A 127 15.43 15.98 16.87
CA PHE A 127 15.53 14.54 17.13
C PHE A 127 15.91 13.77 15.86
N PRO A 128 16.98 12.97 15.87
CA PRO A 128 17.31 12.08 14.76
C PRO A 128 16.36 10.87 14.71
N PHE A 129 16.25 10.23 13.55
CA PHE A 129 15.33 9.11 13.30
C PHE A 129 15.34 8.01 14.39
N PRO A 130 16.49 7.51 14.88
CA PRO A 130 16.50 6.46 15.92
C PRO A 130 16.05 6.95 17.31
N GLU A 131 16.06 8.27 17.54
CA GLU A 131 15.44 8.85 18.72
C GLU A 131 13.93 8.98 18.54
N ILE A 132 13.43 9.23 17.32
CA ILE A 132 12.00 9.36 17.03
C ILE A 132 11.29 8.00 17.01
N PHE A 133 11.88 7.02 16.34
CA PHE A 133 11.25 5.73 16.08
C PHE A 133 12.02 4.59 16.75
N ALA A 134 11.28 3.55 17.16
CA ALA A 134 11.88 2.34 17.73
C ALA A 134 12.65 1.56 16.65
N CYS A 135 13.95 1.81 16.53
CA CYS A 135 14.85 1.10 15.62
C CYS A 135 16.28 1.04 16.16
N ASP A 136 17.11 0.18 15.54
CA ASP A 136 18.51 -0.03 15.88
C ASP A 136 19.36 -0.02 14.61
N PRO A 137 20.02 1.11 14.27
CA PRO A 137 20.81 1.25 13.05
C PRO A 137 21.94 0.23 12.88
N THR A 138 22.34 -0.47 13.96
CA THR A 138 23.38 -1.50 13.90
C THR A 138 22.86 -2.84 13.38
N LYS A 139 21.54 -3.02 13.28
CA LYS A 139 20.89 -4.23 12.78
C LYS A 139 20.55 -4.11 11.29
N PRO A 140 20.45 -5.25 10.57
CA PRO A 140 19.87 -5.26 9.23
C PRO A 140 18.51 -4.57 9.21
N HIS A 141 18.29 -3.75 8.18
CA HIS A 141 17.05 -2.96 8.04
C HIS A 141 16.69 -2.14 9.29
N TRP A 142 17.70 -1.74 10.07
CA TRP A 142 17.56 -1.05 11.35
C TRP A 142 16.67 -1.78 12.37
N GLY A 143 16.60 -3.11 12.27
CA GLY A 143 15.79 -3.95 13.14
C GLY A 143 14.35 -4.17 12.68
N TYR A 144 13.89 -3.51 11.61
CA TYR A 144 12.58 -3.76 11.03
C TYR A 144 12.55 -5.10 10.30
N THR A 145 11.51 -5.87 10.54
CA THR A 145 11.37 -7.24 10.02
C THR A 145 10.73 -7.30 8.64
N SER A 146 9.97 -6.27 8.25
CA SER A 146 9.27 -6.17 6.96
C SER A 146 9.01 -4.70 6.62
N TRP A 147 8.61 -4.43 5.37
CA TRP A 147 8.16 -3.10 4.97
C TRP A 147 6.95 -2.64 5.79
N ASP A 148 6.02 -3.53 6.09
CA ASP A 148 4.82 -3.20 6.86
C ASP A 148 5.18 -2.80 8.30
N ASP A 149 6.09 -3.55 8.94
CA ASP A 149 6.65 -3.24 10.27
C ASP A 149 7.31 -1.85 10.33
N PHE A 150 8.04 -1.48 9.26
CA PHE A 150 8.58 -0.13 9.11
C PHE A 150 7.51 0.94 8.84
N PHE A 151 6.48 0.63 8.05
CA PHE A 151 5.45 1.59 7.69
C PHE A 151 4.57 1.95 8.89
N VAL A 152 4.26 0.98 9.75
CA VAL A 152 3.52 1.17 11.01
C VAL A 152 4.42 1.34 12.23
N ARG A 153 5.69 1.70 12.02
CA ARG A 153 6.73 1.80 13.07
C ARG A 153 6.27 2.60 14.28
N THR A 154 6.73 2.15 15.44
CA THR A 154 6.38 2.74 16.74
C THR A 154 7.23 3.99 17.02
N LEU A 155 6.59 5.05 17.52
CA LEU A 155 7.28 6.23 18.07
C LEU A 155 7.87 5.92 19.45
N ASN A 156 9.07 6.41 19.73
CA ASN A 156 9.64 6.35 21.06
C ASN A 156 8.91 7.34 22.00
N PRO A 157 8.77 7.02 23.31
CA PRO A 157 8.01 7.84 24.24
C PRO A 157 8.49 9.30 24.42
N VAL A 158 9.79 9.56 24.20
CA VAL A 158 10.42 10.87 24.46
C VAL A 158 10.23 11.85 23.31
N SER A 159 9.80 11.36 22.15
CA SER A 159 9.87 12.06 20.86
C SER A 159 8.57 12.74 20.47
N VAL A 160 7.53 12.65 21.31
CA VAL A 160 6.26 13.35 21.11
C VAL A 160 6.42 14.80 21.59
N PRO A 161 6.41 15.80 20.70
CA PRO A 161 6.51 17.19 21.13
C PRO A 161 5.30 17.54 22.01
N LEU A 162 5.54 18.07 23.21
CA LEU A 162 4.52 18.45 24.20
C LEU A 162 3.43 19.41 23.67
N ASN A 163 3.69 20.11 22.55
CA ASN A 163 2.77 21.05 21.92
C ASN A 163 1.95 20.44 20.77
N SER A 164 1.94 19.11 20.61
CA SER A 164 0.98 18.46 19.74
C SER A 164 -0.43 18.74 20.28
N PRO A 165 -1.38 19.27 19.48
CA PRO A 165 -2.76 19.35 19.94
C PRO A 165 -3.15 17.93 20.38
N SER A 166 -3.64 17.82 21.61
CA SER A 166 -3.85 16.60 22.39
C SER A 166 -4.92 15.64 21.82
N ASN A 167 -5.14 15.67 20.51
CA ASN A 167 -5.98 14.78 19.73
C ASN A 167 -5.17 14.18 18.57
N LEU A 168 -4.17 13.37 18.88
CA LEU A 168 -3.90 12.22 18.01
C LEU A 168 -4.95 11.17 18.41
N PRO A 169 -5.94 10.85 17.57
CA PRO A 169 -6.76 9.68 17.83
C PRO A 169 -5.78 8.52 17.88
N SER A 170 -5.71 7.86 19.03
CA SER A 170 -5.03 6.58 19.13
C SER A 170 -5.49 5.74 17.94
N LEU A 171 -4.55 5.31 17.09
CA LEU A 171 -4.80 4.26 16.10
C LEU A 171 -4.96 2.93 16.86
N THR A 172 -5.93 2.89 17.76
CA THR A 172 -6.53 1.67 18.27
C THR A 172 -7.40 1.15 17.15
N LEU A 173 -6.90 0.14 16.43
CA LEU A 173 -7.76 -0.78 15.69
C LEU A 173 -8.94 -1.15 16.59
N PRO A 174 -10.20 -0.90 16.20
CA PRO A 174 -11.32 -1.29 17.02
C PRO A 174 -11.28 -2.81 17.25
N ALA A 175 -11.29 -3.21 18.51
CA ALA A 175 -11.23 -4.61 18.97
C ALA A 175 -12.48 -5.44 18.61
N SER A 176 -13.30 -5.01 17.64
CA SER A 176 -14.57 -5.63 17.27
C SER A 176 -14.48 -6.70 16.17
N LEU A 177 -13.29 -7.26 15.91
CA LEU A 177 -13.13 -8.49 15.12
C LEU A 177 -12.45 -9.63 15.90
N SER A 178 -12.51 -9.60 17.24
CA SER A 178 -12.19 -10.77 18.06
C SER A 178 -13.44 -11.64 18.24
N SER A 179 -13.49 -12.72 17.44
CA SER A 179 -14.17 -13.99 17.69
C SER A 179 -15.40 -13.99 18.63
N THR A 180 -16.60 -14.04 18.05
CA THR A 180 -17.77 -14.59 18.72
C THR A 180 -17.66 -16.13 18.78
N THR A 181 -16.90 -16.65 19.75
CA THR A 181 -17.15 -18.01 20.25
C THR A 181 -18.27 -17.92 21.28
N SER A 182 -19.48 -18.36 20.90
CA SER A 182 -20.54 -18.66 21.87
C SER A 182 -20.16 -19.90 22.69
N PRO A 183 -20.34 -19.92 24.01
CA PRO A 183 -20.36 -21.16 24.76
C PRO A 183 -21.70 -21.86 24.55
N ALA A 184 -21.63 -23.16 24.33
CA ALA A 184 -22.77 -24.06 24.36
C ALA A 184 -23.33 -24.16 25.79
N THR A 185 -24.65 -24.04 25.90
CA THR A 185 -25.51 -24.70 26.90
C THR A 185 -26.87 -24.94 26.28
#